data_AF-A0A553KJC1-F1
#
_entry.id   AF-A0A553KJC1-F1
#
_cell.length_a   1.000
_cell.length_b   1.000
_cell.length_c   1.000
_cell.angle_alpha   90.00
_cell.angle_beta   90.00
_cell.angle_gamma   90.00
#
_symmetry.space_group_name_H-M   'P 1'
#
loop_
_entity.id
_entity.type
_entity.pdbx_description
1 polymer ?
#
loop_
_entity_poly.entity_id
_entity_poly.type
_entity_poly.pdbx_seq_one_letter_code
_entity_poly.pdbx_strand_id
1 'polypeptide(L)' 'RGSILLTSNKSFGEWGELMGDPILATAILDRLLHHSHIVNIRGNSYRLREKMRTGAYGSPSTT' A
#
# COMPACT_ATOMS: atom_id res chain seq x y z
N ARG A 1 -12.95 16.35 16.05
CA ARG A 1 -13.41 15.62 14.84
C ARG A 1 -12.36 15.82 13.77
N GLY A 2 -11.69 14.75 13.33
CA GLY A 2 -10.68 14.82 12.27
C GLY A 2 -10.81 13.57 11.39
N SER A 3 -10.49 13.72 10.12
CA SER A 3 -10.35 12.60 9.19
C SER A 3 -8.90 12.16 9.12
N ILE A 4 -8.68 10.88 8.84
CA ILE A 4 -7.35 10.32 8.61
C ILE A 4 -7.34 9.75 7.19
N LEU A 5 -6.35 10.15 6.40
CA LEU A 5 -6.00 9.48 5.16
C LEU A 5 -4.72 8.69 5.39
N LEU A 6 -4.76 7.40 5.08
CA LEU A 6 -3.61 6.52 5.22
C LEU A 6 -3.35 5.82 3.87
N THR A 7 -2.08 5.73 3.51
CA THR A 7 -1.63 4.93 2.36
C THR A 7 -0.69 3.84 2.84
N SER A 8 -0.91 2.60 2.38
CA SER A 8 -0.07 1.45 2.70
C SER A 8 0.19 0.64 1.43
N ASN A 9 1.43 0.17 1.27
CA ASN A 9 1.78 -0.85 0.26
C ASN A 9 1.67 -2.29 0.82
N LYS A 10 1.30 -2.42 2.10
CA LYS A 10 1.07 -3.68 2.81
C LYS A 10 -0.41 -3.97 2.95
N SER A 11 -0.78 -5.23 2.78
CA SER A 11 -2.12 -5.73 3.06
C SER A 11 -2.39 -5.76 4.57
N PHE A 12 -3.66 -5.75 4.98
CA PHE A 12 -4.01 -5.75 6.41
C PHE A 12 -3.47 -6.98 7.17
N GLY A 13 -3.31 -8.13 6.51
CA GLY A 13 -2.74 -9.33 7.14
C GLY A 13 -1.26 -9.18 7.49
N GLU A 14 -0.51 -8.35 6.75
CA GLU A 14 0.91 -8.11 6.99
C GLU A 14 1.16 -7.08 8.11
N TRP A 15 0.11 -6.44 8.64
CA TRP A 15 0.25 -5.41 9.67
C TRP A 15 0.70 -5.96 11.02
N GLY A 16 0.36 -7.21 11.33
CA GLY A 16 0.84 -7.87 12.54
C GLY A 16 2.36 -7.97 12.56
N GLU A 17 2.96 -8.37 11.44
CA GLU A 17 4.41 -8.42 11.27
C GLU A 17 5.02 -7.01 11.27
N LEU A 18 4.40 -6.06 10.55
CA LEU A 18 4.86 -4.67 10.48
C LEU A 18 4.93 -4.00 11.86
N MET A 19 3.95 -4.28 12.73
CA MET A 19 3.87 -3.69 14.07
C MET A 19 4.57 -4.52 15.14
N GLY A 20 5.02 -5.74 14.82
CA GLY A 20 5.63 -6.67 15.76
C GLY A 20 4.68 -7.26 16.80
N ASP A 21 3.40 -6.88 16.78
CA ASP A 21 2.34 -7.35 17.66
C ASP A 21 1.03 -7.50 16.87
N PRO A 22 0.60 -8.74 16.56
CA PRO A 22 -0.65 -9.01 15.86
C PRO A 22 -1.91 -8.53 16.61
N ILE A 23 -1.91 -8.54 17.94
CA ILE A 23 -3.05 -8.14 18.76
C ILE A 23 -3.22 -6.61 18.66
N LEU A 24 -2.11 -5.88 18.82
CA LEU A 24 -2.12 -4.42 18.67
C LEU A 24 -2.51 -4.01 17.25
N ALA A 25 -1.95 -4.67 16.23
CA ALA A 25 -2.28 -4.42 14.83
C ALA A 25 -3.78 -4.59 14.57
N THR A 26 -4.37 -5.69 15.07
CA THR A 26 -5.82 -5.95 14.94
C THR A 26 -6.65 -4.88 15.64
N ALA A 27 -6.27 -4.47 16.85
CA ALA A 27 -6.99 -3.43 17.60
C ALA A 27 -6.91 -2.03 16.96
N ILE A 28 -5.82 -1.73 16.25
CA ILE A 28 -5.69 -0.49 15.47
C ILE A 28 -6.53 -0.58 14.19
N LEU A 29 -6.42 -1.70 13.46
CA LEU A 29 -7.19 -1.93 12.24
C LEU A 29 -8.70 -1.90 12.51
N ASP A 30 -9.17 -2.45 13.63
CA ASP A 30 -10.58 -2.37 14.04
C ASP A 30 -11.08 -0.92 14.08
N ARG A 31 -10.34 -0.03 14.75
CA ARG A 31 -10.69 1.40 14.83
C ARG A 31 -10.61 2.11 13.49
N LEU A 32 -9.57 1.82 12.69
CA LEU A 32 -9.38 2.47 11.39
C LEU A 32 -10.45 2.02 10.39
N LEU A 33 -10.83 0.75 10.39
CA LEU A 33 -11.71 0.18 9.37
C LEU A 33 -13.20 0.39 9.68
N HIS A 34 -13.58 0.58 10.94
CA HIS A 34 -14.98 0.73 11.37
C HIS A 34 -15.74 1.84 10.62
N HIS A 35 -15.09 2.97 10.31
CA HIS A 35 -15.68 4.08 9.57
C HIS A 35 -14.75 4.58 8.45
N SER A 36 -14.26 3.66 7.61
CA SER A 36 -13.37 3.98 6.49
C SER A 36 -13.98 3.68 5.13
N HIS A 37 -13.44 4.37 4.12
CA HIS A 37 -13.54 3.96 2.74
C HIS A 37 -12.20 3.39 2.29
N ILE A 38 -12.20 2.14 1.87
CA ILE A 38 -10.99 1.44 1.42
C ILE A 38 -10.88 1.59 -0.09
N VAL A 39 -9.77 2.18 -0.56
CA VAL A 39 -9.45 2.29 -1.99
C VAL A 39 -8.28 1.37 -2.30
N ASN A 40 -8.56 0.26 -2.99
CA ASN A 40 -7.50 -0.66 -3.43
C ASN A 40 -6.90 -0.19 -4.76
N ILE A 41 -5.65 0.23 -4.73
CA ILE A 41 -4.94 0.76 -5.91
C ILE A 41 -4.20 -0.39 -6.58
N ARG A 42 -4.48 -0.62 -7.86
CA ARG A 42 -3.83 -1.62 -8.71
C ARG A 42 -3.29 -0.98 -9.97
N GLY A 43 -2.22 -1.55 -10.52
CA GLY A 43 -1.62 -1.12 -11.78
C GLY A 43 -0.12 -0.87 -11.68
N ASN A 44 0.47 -0.47 -12.81
CA ASN A 44 1.90 -0.24 -12.91
C ASN A 44 2.34 1.03 -12.18
N SER A 45 3.56 1.02 -11.65
CA SER A 45 4.16 2.17 -11.00
C SER A 45 4.24 3.37 -11.95
N TYR A 46 3.72 4.52 -11.52
CA TYR A 46 3.82 5.76 -12.29
C TYR A 46 5.28 6.15 -12.55
N ARG A 47 6.17 5.93 -11.56
CA ARG A 47 7.61 6.17 -11.67
C ARG A 47 8.24 5.32 -12.77
N LEU A 48 7.81 4.06 -12.91
CA LEU A 48 8.31 3.18 -13.96
C LEU A 48 7.82 3.68 -15.33
N ARG A 49 6.54 4.04 -15.44
CA ARG A 49 5.98 4.57 -16.69
C ARG A 49 6.69 5.84 -17.15
N GLU A 50 7.07 6.72 -16.23
CA GLU A 50 7.87 7.90 -16.53
C GLU A 50 9.28 7.53 -17.02
N LYS A 51 9.97 6.61 -16.36
CA LYS A 51 11.30 6.16 -16.80
C LYS A 51 11.30 5.45 -18.15
N MET A 52 10.22 4.71 -18.45
CA MET A 52 10.00 4.13 -19.79
C MET A 52 9.79 5.25 -20.82
N ARG A 53 9.01 6.29 -20.48
CA ARG A 53 8.78 7.46 -21.34
C ARG A 53 10.06 8.25 -21.62
N THR A 54 10.96 8.37 -20.63
CA THR A 54 12.25 9.08 -20.79
C THR A 54 13.36 8.21 -21.40
N GLY A 55 13.06 6.97 -21.80
CA GLY A 55 14.05 6.05 -22.40
C GLY A 55 15.11 5.52 -21.42
N ALA A 56 14.94 5.77 -20.11
CA ALA A 56 15.92 5.40 -19.08
C ALA A 56 15.75 3.96 -18.55
N TYR A 57 14.61 3.32 -18.83
CA TYR A 57 14.39 1.90 -18.54
C TYR A 57 14.35 1.12 -19.86
N GLY A 58 15.43 0.39 -20.13
CA GLY A 58 15.46 -0.65 -21.16
C GLY A 58 14.41 -1.71 -20.85
N SER A 59 13.77 -2.23 -21.90
CA SER A 59 12.81 -3.34 -21.87
C SER A 59 13.27 -4.44 -20.90
N PRO A 60 12.39 -4.94 -20.00
CA PRO A 60 12.76 -6.07 -19.15
C PRO A 60 13.15 -7.22 -20.07
N SER A 61 14.37 -7.74 -19.90
CA SER A 61 14.78 -9.00 -20.50
C SER A 61 13.88 -10.10 -19.96
N THR A 62 12.88 -10.49 -20.75
CA THR A 62 12.12 -11.73 -20.53
C THR A 62 13.12 -12.89 -20.52
N THR A 63 13.33 -13.48 -19.35
CA THR A 63 13.83 -14.86 -19.24
C THR A 63 12.63 -15.77 -19.09
#